data_AF-A0A955QH76-F1
#
_entry.id   AF-A0A955QH76-F1
#
_cell.length_a   1.000
_cell.length_b   1.000
_cell.length_c   1.000
_cell.angle_alpha   90.00
_cell.angle_beta   90.00
_cell.angle_gamma   90.00
#
_symmetry.space_group_name_H-M   'P 1'
#
loop_
_entity.id
_entity.type
_entity.pdbx_description
1 polymer ?
#
loop_
_entity_poly.entity_id
_entity_poly.type
_entity_poly.pdbx_seq_one_letter_code
_entity_poly.pdbx_strand_id
1 'polypeptide(L)'
;MKSIFQTGCLAGLCMSLGLVVAVGTGVGCSQKEQVRVDLPVANQKVPVVLAIAPMDTSALVLENKVVDPQFQDKFLPYLKNTLEQTSVFDKVLLLSNEVEPASLQNFASIRHEAQRLQADLILLTDVVGLNADLPSLVGTMKYLLTTEIRAQLFDTYRGTVVWEKTDRIRAAKDSFYETSEGALETIRGMLEDIVIPSGAAGLLLPMVKHVQSEYRHFVKGVGPKDASSRSNLFEDAHFAKIDAELAPPAVTVTENPDAYALVIGLEHYQRFPQVDYAIRDSALVYEYLHKAMGFPQKNIALLQDNEVTLSQMRARIEKWLPSLVGDNPEAEVFVYYGGHGTTDVHSSKAFLVPFDADLSFLAETAYPIDKLYEGLGQLAAKQVTVVLDSCFSGAGGRSVMLKGARPMLMSLDLPPVQSSNLVVFTASGAKEISSAYEEKSHGLFTYYFFKGMKGEADTDQDGQVSIQEQYHFVSHHVQTAAREMNRDQQPQLLPGLETLQDRG
;
A
#
# COMPACT_ATOMS: atom_id res chain seq x y z
N MET A 1 16.64 -43.20 -58.27
CA MET A 1 17.04 -42.40 -59.46
C MET A 1 16.87 -40.93 -59.11
N LYS A 2 17.91 -40.11 -59.35
CA LYS A 2 17.95 -38.68 -59.78
C LYS A 2 16.63 -37.88 -59.60
N SER A 3 16.55 -36.61 -59.17
CA SER A 3 17.40 -35.42 -59.36
C SER A 3 16.64 -34.21 -58.75
N ILE A 4 17.25 -33.34 -57.94
CA ILE A 4 17.74 -31.98 -58.31
C ILE A 4 16.65 -30.88 -58.41
N PHE A 5 16.73 -29.96 -57.43
CA PHE A 5 16.64 -28.49 -57.47
C PHE A 5 15.71 -27.78 -58.48
N GLN A 6 14.86 -26.90 -57.92
CA GLN A 6 14.94 -25.48 -58.24
C GLN A 6 14.75 -24.62 -56.98
N THR A 7 15.87 -24.05 -56.53
CA THR A 7 16.01 -22.91 -55.62
C THR A 7 15.85 -21.59 -56.38
N GLY A 8 15.35 -20.54 -55.73
CA GLY A 8 15.56 -19.16 -56.18
C GLY A 8 14.84 -18.07 -55.39
N CYS A 9 15.65 -17.20 -54.76
CA CYS A 9 15.37 -15.88 -54.14
C CYS A 9 14.76 -15.86 -52.72
N LEU A 10 15.57 -15.88 -51.66
CA LEU A 10 16.36 -14.79 -51.02
C LEU A 10 15.56 -13.78 -50.20
N ALA A 11 15.73 -13.92 -48.87
CA ALA A 11 16.31 -12.93 -47.97
C ALA A 11 15.85 -11.46 -48.12
N GLY A 12 14.96 -11.06 -47.21
CA GLY A 12 14.73 -9.67 -46.84
C GLY A 12 14.25 -9.59 -45.40
N LEU A 13 15.09 -9.05 -44.52
CA LEU A 13 14.80 -8.61 -43.15
C LEU A 13 14.34 -9.69 -42.14
N CYS A 14 15.29 -10.31 -41.46
CA CYS A 14 15.19 -10.56 -40.02
C CYS A 14 16.60 -10.71 -39.42
N MET A 15 17.38 -9.63 -39.48
CA MET A 15 18.51 -9.40 -38.58
C MET A 15 18.19 -8.14 -37.78
N SER A 16 17.67 -8.33 -36.56
CA SER A 16 17.70 -7.31 -35.49
C SER A 16 17.28 -7.82 -34.11
N LEU A 17 16.89 -9.09 -33.96
CA LEU A 17 16.70 -9.73 -32.66
C LEU A 17 17.47 -11.05 -32.67
N GLY A 18 18.55 -11.12 -31.91
CA GLY A 18 19.37 -12.32 -31.74
C GLY A 18 18.62 -13.43 -30.99
N LEU A 19 17.57 -13.97 -31.59
CA LEU A 19 16.98 -15.25 -31.21
C LEU A 19 17.49 -16.32 -32.19
N VAL A 20 18.29 -17.25 -31.66
CA VAL A 20 18.53 -18.52 -32.33
C VAL A 20 17.39 -19.44 -31.92
N VAL A 21 16.37 -19.59 -32.77
CA VAL A 21 15.41 -20.68 -32.64
C VAL A 21 16.00 -21.89 -33.37
N ALA A 22 16.57 -22.83 -32.62
CA ALA A 22 16.97 -24.11 -33.16
C ALA A 22 15.73 -25.00 -33.35
N VAL A 23 15.12 -24.96 -34.54
CA VAL A 23 14.09 -25.94 -34.91
C VAL A 23 14.79 -27.20 -35.41
N GLY A 24 14.95 -28.18 -34.52
CA GLY A 24 15.38 -29.52 -34.88
C GLY A 24 14.30 -30.20 -35.72
N THR A 25 14.61 -30.50 -36.97
CA THR A 25 13.77 -31.36 -37.82
C THR A 25 14.11 -32.82 -37.53
N GLY A 26 13.20 -33.53 -36.83
CA GLY A 26 13.38 -34.94 -36.50
C GLY A 26 12.03 -35.61 -36.23
N VAL A 27 11.66 -36.54 -37.10
CA VAL A 27 10.43 -37.34 -37.05
C VAL A 27 10.50 -38.36 -35.90
N GLY A 28 9.47 -38.41 -35.05
CA GLY A 28 9.10 -39.61 -34.28
C GLY A 28 9.20 -39.53 -32.75
N CYS A 29 8.05 -39.79 -32.10
CA CYS A 29 7.82 -40.13 -30.68
C CYS A 29 8.02 -39.05 -29.61
N SER A 30 6.88 -38.61 -29.04
CA SER A 30 6.66 -38.26 -27.63
C SER A 30 7.91 -37.80 -26.85
N GLN A 31 8.40 -36.60 -27.15
CA GLN A 31 9.29 -35.90 -26.23
C GLN A 31 8.46 -34.83 -25.52
N LYS A 32 8.47 -34.87 -24.18
CA LYS A 32 8.05 -33.74 -23.35
C LYS A 32 8.86 -32.53 -23.84
N GLU A 33 8.21 -31.58 -24.50
CA GLU A 33 8.80 -30.30 -24.84
C GLU A 33 9.08 -29.55 -23.53
N GLN A 34 10.24 -29.81 -22.93
CA GLN A 34 10.81 -28.88 -21.98
C GLN A 34 11.18 -27.63 -22.77
N VAL A 35 10.33 -26.61 -22.71
CA VAL A 35 10.63 -25.28 -23.25
C VAL A 35 11.81 -24.72 -22.45
N ARG A 36 13.01 -24.98 -22.95
CA ARG A 36 14.25 -24.42 -22.40
C ARG A 36 14.38 -22.99 -22.92
N VAL A 37 13.96 -22.02 -22.11
CA VAL A 37 14.11 -20.61 -22.44
C VAL A 37 15.55 -20.20 -22.13
N ASP A 38 16.42 -20.28 -23.14
CA ASP A 38 17.77 -19.72 -23.05
C ASP A 38 17.69 -18.19 -23.17
N LEU A 39 17.62 -17.50 -22.03
CA LEU A 39 17.67 -16.04 -21.98
C LEU A 39 19.12 -15.58 -22.22
N PRO A 40 19.38 -14.63 -23.14
CA PRO A 40 20.71 -14.06 -23.29
C PRO A 40 21.10 -13.37 -21.98
N VAL A 41 22.19 -13.85 -21.37
CA VAL A 41 22.77 -13.33 -20.12
C VAL A 41 23.31 -11.92 -20.37
N ALA A 42 22.43 -10.93 -20.33
CA ALA A 42 22.84 -9.54 -20.14
C ALA A 42 23.20 -9.38 -18.66
N ASN A 43 24.49 -9.51 -18.37
CA ASN A 43 25.15 -9.37 -17.07
C ASN A 43 24.77 -8.10 -16.29
N GLN A 44 23.59 -8.04 -15.70
CA GLN A 44 23.26 -7.02 -14.70
C GLN A 44 22.39 -7.66 -13.62
N LYS A 45 23.06 -8.22 -12.59
CA LYS A 45 22.41 -8.53 -11.32
C LYS A 45 21.82 -7.22 -10.77
N VAL A 46 20.51 -7.21 -10.53
CA VAL A 46 19.86 -6.10 -9.84
C VAL A 46 19.73 -6.53 -8.37
N PRO A 47 20.14 -5.71 -7.39
CA PRO A 47 20.05 -6.05 -5.97
C PRO A 47 18.57 -5.97 -5.53
N VAL A 48 17.79 -6.97 -5.93
CA VAL A 48 16.33 -7.03 -5.69
C VAL A 48 16.01 -8.39 -5.12
N VAL A 49 15.40 -8.41 -3.95
CA VAL A 49 14.82 -9.60 -3.34
C VAL A 49 13.35 -9.68 -3.75
N LEU A 50 12.99 -10.74 -4.48
CA LEU A 50 11.62 -10.99 -4.93
C LEU A 50 10.95 -12.02 -4.02
N ALA A 51 9.83 -11.68 -3.42
CA ALA A 51 8.94 -12.63 -2.76
C ALA A 51 7.82 -13.06 -3.72
N ILE A 52 7.54 -14.36 -3.82
CA ILE A 52 6.41 -14.91 -4.58
C ILE A 52 5.35 -15.35 -3.57
N ALA A 53 4.15 -14.78 -3.68
CA ALA A 53 3.03 -15.10 -2.81
C ALA A 53 2.27 -16.37 -3.26
N PRO A 54 1.41 -16.93 -2.40
CA PRO A 54 0.48 -17.98 -2.80
C PRO A 54 -0.38 -17.56 -4.00
N MET A 55 -0.77 -18.54 -4.81
CA MET A 55 -1.59 -18.32 -6.00
C MET A 55 -3.07 -18.53 -5.66
N ASP A 56 -3.93 -17.58 -6.02
CA ASP A 56 -5.36 -17.85 -6.00
C ASP A 56 -5.72 -18.77 -7.17
N THR A 57 -6.17 -19.97 -6.84
CA THR A 57 -6.56 -21.03 -7.79
C THR A 57 -8.06 -21.30 -7.80
N SER A 58 -8.87 -20.42 -7.20
CA SER A 58 -10.33 -20.56 -7.12
C SER A 58 -11.02 -20.73 -8.47
N ALA A 59 -10.41 -20.24 -9.57
CA ALA A 59 -10.91 -20.42 -10.93
C ALA A 59 -10.60 -21.81 -11.56
N LEU A 60 -9.85 -22.69 -10.90
CA LEU A 60 -9.57 -24.06 -11.37
C LEU A 60 -10.71 -25.04 -11.10
N VAL A 61 -11.91 -24.64 -11.49
CA VAL A 61 -13.13 -25.43 -11.37
C VAL A 61 -13.73 -25.61 -12.75
N LEU A 62 -14.01 -26.85 -13.13
CA LEU A 62 -14.70 -27.21 -14.36
C LEU A 62 -15.91 -28.06 -14.02
N GLU A 63 -17.09 -27.67 -14.54
CA GLU A 63 -18.35 -28.37 -14.25
C GLU A 63 -18.60 -28.60 -12.74
N ASN A 64 -18.28 -27.60 -11.91
CA ASN A 64 -18.37 -27.66 -10.44
C ASN A 64 -17.46 -28.69 -9.77
N LYS A 65 -16.42 -29.18 -10.46
CA LYS A 65 -15.40 -30.07 -9.91
C LYS A 65 -14.03 -29.40 -9.99
N VAL A 66 -13.24 -29.56 -8.92
CA VAL A 66 -11.85 -29.10 -8.89
C VAL A 66 -11.02 -29.95 -9.84
N VAL A 67 -10.32 -29.30 -10.76
CA VAL A 67 -9.57 -29.98 -11.83
C VAL A 67 -8.20 -30.46 -11.33
N ASP A 68 -7.50 -29.58 -10.62
CA ASP A 68 -6.19 -29.87 -10.02
C ASP A 68 -6.02 -29.10 -8.70
N PRO A 69 -6.27 -29.74 -7.54
CA PRO A 69 -6.14 -29.09 -6.24
C PRO A 69 -4.69 -28.73 -5.88
N GLN A 70 -3.69 -29.22 -6.62
CA GLN A 70 -2.25 -29.02 -6.34
C GLN A 70 -1.56 -28.17 -7.41
N PHE A 71 -2.31 -27.52 -8.30
CA PHE A 71 -1.75 -26.71 -9.37
C PHE A 71 -0.77 -25.64 -8.84
N GLN A 72 -1.13 -24.94 -7.75
CA GLN A 72 -0.28 -23.94 -7.11
C GLN A 72 1.06 -24.55 -6.62
N ASP A 73 1.00 -25.77 -6.06
CA ASP A 73 2.13 -26.45 -5.42
C ASP A 73 3.17 -26.88 -6.47
N LYS A 74 2.76 -26.97 -7.74
CA LYS A 74 3.65 -27.25 -8.88
C LYS A 74 4.06 -25.97 -9.62
N PHE A 75 3.13 -25.04 -9.83
CA PHE A 75 3.38 -23.82 -10.58
C PHE A 75 4.35 -22.87 -9.87
N LEU A 76 4.15 -22.57 -8.59
CA LEU A 76 4.97 -21.60 -7.87
C LEU A 76 6.44 -22.05 -7.75
N PRO A 77 6.76 -23.32 -7.40
CA PRO A 77 8.14 -23.80 -7.42
C PRO A 77 8.76 -23.78 -8.82
N TYR A 78 8.01 -24.12 -9.86
CA TYR A 78 8.51 -24.04 -11.24
C TYR A 78 8.86 -22.59 -11.62
N LEU A 79 7.97 -21.64 -11.31
CA LEU A 79 8.18 -20.22 -11.56
C LEU A 79 9.39 -19.69 -10.77
N LYS A 80 9.51 -20.01 -9.48
CA LYS A 80 10.67 -19.68 -8.65
C LYS A 80 11.97 -20.19 -9.27
N ASN A 81 12.04 -21.49 -9.56
CA ASN A 81 13.25 -22.11 -10.11
C ASN A 81 13.65 -21.48 -11.44
N THR A 82 12.68 -21.12 -12.28
CA THR A 82 12.95 -20.48 -13.56
C THR A 82 13.42 -19.04 -13.37
N LEU A 83 12.86 -18.30 -12.41
CA LEU A 83 13.29 -16.95 -12.06
C LEU A 83 14.73 -16.90 -11.51
N GLU A 84 15.09 -17.84 -10.65
CA GLU A 84 16.45 -17.96 -10.10
C GLU A 84 17.49 -18.20 -11.20
N GLN A 85 17.15 -18.94 -12.25
CA GLN A 85 18.02 -19.16 -13.40
C GLN A 85 18.30 -17.88 -14.20
N THR A 86 17.40 -16.88 -14.14
CA THR A 86 17.60 -15.61 -14.87
C THR A 86 18.72 -14.76 -14.29
N SER A 87 19.09 -14.97 -13.02
CA SER A 87 20.06 -14.16 -12.27
C SER A 87 19.75 -12.65 -12.23
N VAL A 88 18.49 -12.26 -12.50
CA VAL A 88 18.03 -10.86 -12.49
C VAL A 88 17.83 -10.35 -11.06
N PHE A 89 17.28 -11.22 -10.22
CA PHE A 89 17.01 -10.97 -8.80
C PHE A 89 18.18 -11.50 -7.96
N ASP A 90 18.49 -10.82 -6.85
CA ASP A 90 19.51 -11.26 -5.90
C ASP A 90 19.04 -12.51 -5.13
N LYS A 91 17.76 -12.51 -4.75
CA LYS A 91 17.12 -13.63 -4.08
C LYS A 91 15.66 -13.74 -4.51
N VAL A 92 15.18 -14.97 -4.68
CA VAL A 92 13.77 -15.27 -4.92
C VAL A 92 13.25 -16.12 -3.76
N LEU A 93 12.18 -15.67 -3.10
CA LEU A 93 11.57 -16.29 -1.94
C LEU A 93 10.19 -16.84 -2.32
N LEU A 94 9.82 -17.99 -1.77
CA LEU A 94 8.47 -18.52 -1.89
C LEU A 94 7.78 -18.36 -0.53
N LEU A 95 6.84 -17.42 -0.41
CA LEU A 95 6.26 -17.10 0.90
C LEU A 95 5.55 -18.30 1.52
N SER A 96 4.91 -19.15 0.71
CA SER A 96 4.23 -20.37 1.19
C SER A 96 5.16 -21.42 1.80
N ASN A 97 6.49 -21.31 1.60
CA ASN A 97 7.47 -22.21 2.23
C ASN A 97 8.15 -21.60 3.46
N GLU A 98 8.16 -20.28 3.56
CA GLU A 98 8.90 -19.52 4.58
C GLU A 98 7.99 -19.02 5.71
N VAL A 99 6.67 -19.11 5.53
CA VAL A 99 5.65 -18.49 6.37
C VAL A 99 4.45 -19.44 6.52
N GLU A 100 3.88 -19.48 7.73
CA GLU A 100 2.65 -20.23 8.01
C GLU A 100 1.48 -19.78 7.12
N PRO A 101 0.72 -20.70 6.49
CA PRO A 101 -0.38 -20.36 5.59
C PRO A 101 -1.45 -19.44 6.21
N ALA A 102 -1.68 -19.57 7.52
CA ALA A 102 -2.65 -18.73 8.24
C ALA A 102 -2.27 -17.24 8.23
N SER A 103 -1.00 -16.91 8.03
CA SER A 103 -0.49 -15.53 7.95
C SER A 103 -0.54 -14.96 6.53
N LEU A 104 -0.94 -15.73 5.52
CA LEU A 104 -0.97 -15.32 4.11
C LEU A 104 -2.40 -15.21 3.56
N GLN A 105 -3.34 -14.75 4.40
CA GLN A 105 -4.77 -14.70 4.04
C GLN A 105 -5.16 -13.51 3.18
N ASN A 106 -4.41 -12.41 3.21
CA ASN A 106 -4.71 -11.21 2.45
C ASN A 106 -3.43 -10.47 2.05
N PHE A 107 -3.57 -9.50 1.15
CA PHE A 107 -2.43 -8.76 0.62
C PHE A 107 -1.65 -8.01 1.72
N ALA A 108 -2.32 -7.45 2.72
CA ALA A 108 -1.65 -6.73 3.81
C ALA A 108 -0.75 -7.67 4.62
N SER A 109 -1.22 -8.88 4.93
CA SER A 109 -0.45 -9.87 5.67
C SER A 109 0.70 -10.45 4.83
N ILE A 110 0.46 -10.70 3.53
CA ILE A 110 1.49 -11.08 2.55
C ILE A 110 2.59 -10.02 2.47
N ARG A 111 2.21 -8.75 2.43
CA ARG A 111 3.15 -7.62 2.36
C ARG A 111 3.98 -7.49 3.63
N HIS A 112 3.34 -7.58 4.79
CA HIS A 112 4.03 -7.56 6.08
C HIS A 112 5.10 -8.66 6.18
N GLU A 113 4.76 -9.89 5.77
CA GLU A 113 5.72 -10.99 5.80
C GLU A 113 6.84 -10.84 4.77
N ALA A 114 6.53 -10.32 3.58
CA ALA A 114 7.55 -9.99 2.59
C ALA A 114 8.53 -8.92 3.10
N GLN A 115 8.04 -7.88 3.79
CA GLN A 115 8.88 -6.86 4.43
C GLN A 115 9.76 -7.45 5.54
N ARG A 116 9.19 -8.33 6.39
CA ARG A 116 9.96 -9.05 7.42
C ARG A 116 11.10 -9.87 6.83
N LEU A 117 10.89 -10.47 5.65
CA LEU A 117 11.90 -11.22 4.91
C LEU A 117 12.81 -10.33 4.04
N GLN A 118 12.71 -9.00 4.18
CA GLN A 118 13.49 -8.01 3.45
C GLN A 118 13.34 -8.14 1.92
N ALA A 119 12.14 -8.51 1.46
CA ALA A 119 11.82 -8.47 0.04
C ALA A 119 11.56 -7.03 -0.41
N ASP A 120 12.06 -6.70 -1.61
CA ASP A 120 11.83 -5.41 -2.27
C ASP A 120 10.57 -5.44 -3.15
N LEU A 121 10.27 -6.61 -3.72
CA LEU A 121 9.12 -6.82 -4.58
C LEU A 121 8.30 -8.05 -4.15
N ILE A 122 6.99 -7.99 -4.36
CA ILE A 122 6.08 -9.13 -4.21
C ILE A 122 5.47 -9.47 -5.57
N LEU A 123 5.58 -10.72 -5.99
CA LEU A 123 4.86 -11.27 -7.14
C LEU A 123 3.60 -11.98 -6.64
N LEU A 124 2.43 -11.40 -6.94
CA LEU A 124 1.14 -12.07 -6.81
C LEU A 124 0.77 -12.72 -8.14
N THR A 125 0.21 -13.92 -8.08
CA THR A 125 -0.29 -14.63 -9.26
C THR A 125 -1.67 -15.20 -8.99
N ASP A 126 -2.53 -15.20 -9.98
CA ASP A 126 -3.88 -15.77 -9.87
C ASP A 126 -4.35 -16.36 -11.19
N VAL A 127 -5.14 -17.44 -11.09
CA VAL A 127 -5.84 -18.01 -12.24
C VAL A 127 -7.15 -17.21 -12.38
N VAL A 128 -7.27 -16.44 -13.44
CA VAL A 128 -8.46 -15.60 -13.68
C VAL A 128 -9.48 -16.26 -14.59
N GLY A 129 -9.09 -17.34 -15.27
CA GLY A 129 -10.00 -18.08 -16.14
C GLY A 129 -9.47 -19.45 -16.53
N LEU A 130 -10.38 -20.42 -16.56
CA LEU A 130 -10.19 -21.75 -17.13
C LEU A 130 -11.37 -22.03 -18.06
N ASN A 131 -11.09 -22.23 -19.34
CA ASN A 131 -12.10 -22.62 -20.32
C ASN A 131 -11.65 -23.88 -21.05
N ALA A 132 -12.52 -24.89 -21.08
CA ALA A 132 -12.30 -26.13 -21.79
C ALA A 132 -13.45 -26.33 -22.79
N ASP A 133 -13.12 -26.33 -24.08
CA ASP A 133 -14.10 -26.68 -25.12
C ASP A 133 -14.25 -28.20 -25.15
N LEU A 134 -15.23 -28.70 -24.39
CA LEU A 134 -15.60 -30.12 -24.35
C LEU A 134 -16.71 -30.39 -25.38
N PRO A 135 -16.45 -31.15 -26.45
CA PRO A 135 -17.53 -31.55 -27.34
C PRO A 135 -18.43 -32.62 -26.70
N SER A 136 -19.73 -32.50 -26.94
CA SER A 136 -20.81 -33.20 -26.25
C SER A 136 -21.05 -34.67 -26.64
N LEU A 137 -20.11 -35.33 -27.33
CA LEU A 137 -20.28 -36.69 -27.88
C LEU A 137 -19.04 -37.56 -27.66
N VAL A 138 -19.27 -38.81 -27.25
CA VAL A 138 -18.27 -39.88 -27.04
C VAL A 138 -17.47 -40.11 -28.33
N GLY A 139 -16.13 -40.02 -28.28
CA GLY A 139 -15.27 -40.21 -29.45
C GLY A 139 -13.87 -39.59 -29.30
N THR A 140 -13.02 -39.75 -30.32
CA THR A 140 -11.71 -39.08 -30.41
C THR A 140 -11.93 -37.59 -30.65
N MET A 141 -11.64 -36.77 -29.66
CA MET A 141 -11.94 -35.34 -29.75
C MET A 141 -10.71 -34.49 -29.41
N LYS A 142 -10.60 -33.38 -30.14
CA LYS A 142 -9.63 -32.32 -29.86
C LYS A 142 -10.16 -31.49 -28.72
N TYR A 143 -9.47 -31.52 -27.59
CA TYR A 143 -9.73 -30.60 -26.49
C TYR A 143 -8.93 -29.33 -26.71
N LEU A 144 -9.57 -28.18 -26.55
CA LEU A 144 -8.87 -26.89 -26.44
C LEU A 144 -9.06 -26.39 -25.01
N LEU A 145 -7.96 -26.36 -24.27
CA LEU A 145 -7.89 -25.78 -22.94
C LEU A 145 -7.29 -24.39 -23.05
N THR A 146 -8.01 -23.37 -22.57
CA THR A 146 -7.50 -22.02 -22.41
C THR A 146 -7.40 -21.69 -20.93
N THR A 147 -6.19 -21.42 -20.44
CA THR A 147 -5.94 -20.95 -19.08
C THR A 147 -5.43 -19.52 -19.14
N GLU A 148 -6.03 -18.64 -18.33
CA GLU A 148 -5.61 -17.25 -18.19
C GLU A 148 -4.94 -17.08 -16.82
N ILE A 149 -3.65 -16.74 -16.84
CA ILE A 149 -2.86 -16.51 -15.63
C ILE A 149 -2.51 -15.04 -15.59
N ARG A 150 -2.83 -14.39 -14.50
CA ARG A 150 -2.43 -13.01 -14.23
C ARG A 150 -1.29 -13.01 -13.21
N ALA A 151 -0.35 -12.12 -13.44
CA ALA A 151 0.77 -11.87 -12.54
C ALA A 151 0.93 -10.36 -12.32
N GLN A 152 1.15 -9.98 -11.08
CA GLN A 152 1.30 -8.60 -10.64
C GLN A 152 2.52 -8.49 -9.73
N LEU A 153 3.38 -7.52 -10.03
CA LEU A 153 4.56 -7.19 -9.25
C LEU A 153 4.26 -5.93 -8.43
N PHE A 154 4.43 -6.03 -7.12
CA PHE A 154 4.20 -4.95 -6.16
C PHE A 154 5.50 -4.50 -5.52
N ASP A 155 5.64 -3.20 -5.31
CA ASP A 155 6.65 -2.63 -4.43
C ASP A 155 6.27 -2.90 -2.97
N THR A 156 7.14 -3.55 -2.20
CA THR A 156 6.84 -3.94 -0.80
C THR A 156 6.73 -2.73 0.12
N TYR A 157 7.44 -1.64 -0.16
CA TYR A 157 7.45 -0.44 0.64
C TYR A 157 6.26 0.47 0.33
N ARG A 158 5.86 0.57 -0.94
CA ARG A 158 4.76 1.44 -1.40
C ARG A 158 3.42 0.72 -1.47
N GLY A 159 3.42 -0.60 -1.62
CA GLY A 159 2.21 -1.39 -1.81
C GLY A 159 1.55 -1.19 -3.18
N THR A 160 2.26 -0.60 -4.14
CA THR A 160 1.74 -0.27 -5.47
C THR A 160 2.14 -1.32 -6.51
N VAL A 161 1.25 -1.60 -7.46
CA VAL A 161 1.58 -2.41 -8.64
C VAL A 161 2.57 -1.64 -9.51
N VAL A 162 3.74 -2.22 -9.75
CA VAL A 162 4.76 -1.66 -10.65
C VAL A 162 4.74 -2.34 -12.02
N TRP A 163 4.20 -3.55 -12.09
CA TRP A 163 4.05 -4.31 -13.33
C TRP A 163 2.87 -5.27 -13.23
N GLU A 164 2.12 -5.42 -14.31
CA GLU A 164 1.07 -6.41 -14.43
C GLU A 164 1.11 -7.03 -15.83
N LYS A 165 0.85 -8.33 -15.89
CA LYS A 165 0.60 -9.02 -17.15
C LYS A 165 -0.40 -10.15 -16.94
N THR A 166 -1.33 -10.27 -17.88
CA THR A 166 -2.14 -11.48 -18.06
C THR A 166 -1.64 -12.23 -19.29
N ASP A 167 -1.37 -13.52 -19.14
CA ASP A 167 -0.95 -14.42 -20.22
C ASP A 167 -2.03 -15.48 -20.46
N ARG A 168 -2.34 -15.73 -21.74
CA ARG A 168 -3.36 -16.69 -22.15
C ARG A 168 -2.70 -17.87 -22.82
N ILE A 169 -2.79 -19.02 -22.18
CA ILE A 169 -2.15 -20.25 -22.63
C ILE A 169 -3.20 -21.16 -23.22
N ARG A 170 -3.00 -21.59 -24.46
CA ARG A 170 -3.87 -22.52 -25.15
C ARG A 170 -3.15 -23.85 -25.34
N ALA A 171 -3.72 -24.91 -24.79
CA ALA A 171 -3.23 -26.26 -24.95
C ALA A 171 -4.27 -27.08 -25.73
N ALA A 172 -3.83 -27.78 -26.78
CA ALA A 172 -4.66 -28.70 -27.52
C ALA A 172 -4.05 -30.11 -27.49
N LYS A 173 -4.85 -31.13 -27.24
CA LYS A 173 -4.42 -32.53 -27.28
C LYS A 173 -5.54 -33.40 -27.81
N ASP A 174 -5.17 -34.32 -28.69
CA ASP A 174 -6.04 -35.41 -29.10
C ASP A 174 -6.06 -36.43 -27.95
N SER A 175 -7.22 -36.63 -27.35
CA SER A 175 -7.40 -37.63 -26.30
C SER A 175 -8.74 -38.35 -26.49
N PHE A 176 -8.80 -39.57 -25.96
CA PHE A 176 -10.02 -40.36 -25.93
C PHE A 176 -10.36 -40.63 -24.47
N TYR A 177 -11.59 -40.31 -24.06
CA TYR A 177 -12.10 -40.70 -22.76
C TYR A 177 -13.52 -41.24 -22.90
N GLU A 178 -13.87 -42.15 -22.00
CA GLU A 178 -15.20 -42.77 -21.96
C GLU A 178 -16.09 -42.18 -20.85
N THR A 179 -15.51 -41.44 -19.89
CA THR A 179 -16.19 -40.90 -18.70
C THR A 179 -15.76 -39.47 -18.38
N SER A 180 -16.59 -38.74 -17.61
CA SER A 180 -16.26 -37.40 -17.10
C SER A 180 -15.00 -37.38 -16.23
N GLU A 181 -14.70 -38.49 -15.55
CA GLU A 181 -13.51 -38.63 -14.71
C GLU A 181 -12.24 -38.73 -15.56
N GLY A 182 -12.29 -39.45 -16.69
CA GLY A 182 -11.19 -39.47 -17.67
C GLY A 182 -10.94 -38.13 -18.35
N ALA A 183 -11.98 -37.29 -18.49
CA ALA A 183 -11.84 -35.92 -18.98
C ALA A 183 -11.04 -35.05 -18.00
N LEU A 184 -11.35 -35.13 -16.70
CA LEU A 184 -10.62 -34.40 -15.65
C LEU A 184 -9.16 -34.81 -15.56
N GLU A 185 -8.85 -36.12 -15.65
CA GLU A 185 -7.47 -36.60 -15.64
C GLU A 185 -6.67 -36.09 -16.86
N THR A 186 -7.31 -36.04 -18.03
CA THR A 186 -6.70 -35.48 -19.24
C THR A 186 -6.37 -34.00 -19.07
N ILE A 187 -7.29 -33.22 -18.49
CA ILE A 187 -7.08 -31.78 -18.26
C ILE A 187 -6.01 -31.55 -17.20
N ARG A 188 -5.97 -32.34 -16.12
CA ARG A 188 -4.88 -32.30 -15.14
C ARG A 188 -3.52 -32.50 -15.80
N GLY A 189 -3.40 -33.53 -16.64
CA GLY A 189 -2.17 -33.78 -17.40
C GLY A 189 -1.78 -32.61 -18.32
N MET A 190 -2.75 -31.93 -18.96
CA MET A 190 -2.48 -30.73 -19.76
C MET A 190 -2.00 -29.55 -18.93
N LEU A 191 -2.60 -29.32 -17.75
CA LEU A 191 -2.18 -28.27 -16.84
C LEU A 191 -0.71 -28.47 -16.44
N GLU A 192 -0.33 -29.70 -16.11
CA GLU A 192 1.03 -30.04 -15.70
C GLU A 192 2.06 -29.99 -16.83
N ASP A 193 1.79 -30.63 -17.97
CA ASP A 193 2.79 -30.83 -19.02
C ASP A 193 2.93 -29.60 -19.95
N ILE A 194 1.87 -28.79 -20.10
CA ILE A 194 1.83 -27.72 -21.12
C ILE A 194 1.62 -26.35 -20.47
N VAL A 195 0.62 -26.21 -19.59
CA VAL A 195 0.23 -24.89 -19.09
C VAL A 195 1.25 -24.33 -18.11
N ILE A 196 1.73 -25.13 -17.14
CA ILE A 196 2.73 -24.68 -16.15
C ILE A 196 4.01 -24.13 -16.82
N PRO A 197 4.70 -24.88 -17.71
CA PRO A 197 5.90 -24.39 -18.35
C PRO A 197 5.65 -23.15 -19.22
N SER A 198 4.57 -23.15 -20.00
CA SER A 198 4.24 -22.06 -20.93
C SER A 198 3.86 -20.79 -20.20
N GLY A 199 3.05 -20.90 -19.14
CA GLY A 199 2.60 -19.77 -18.36
C GLY A 199 3.74 -19.10 -17.60
N ALA A 200 4.60 -19.89 -16.97
CA ALA A 200 5.82 -19.35 -16.40
C ALA A 200 6.65 -18.63 -17.48
N ALA A 201 6.98 -19.28 -18.59
CA ALA A 201 7.75 -18.68 -19.67
C ALA A 201 7.15 -17.37 -20.22
N GLY A 202 5.84 -17.32 -20.42
CA GLY A 202 5.11 -16.17 -20.93
C GLY A 202 5.18 -14.95 -20.00
N LEU A 203 5.20 -15.18 -18.69
CA LEU A 203 5.29 -14.12 -17.67
C LEU A 203 6.73 -13.62 -17.47
N LEU A 204 7.73 -14.50 -17.64
CA LEU A 204 9.13 -14.22 -17.34
C LEU A 204 9.72 -13.07 -18.16
N LEU A 205 9.69 -13.17 -19.49
CA LEU A 205 10.44 -12.25 -20.35
C LEU A 205 9.97 -10.78 -20.19
N PRO A 206 8.67 -10.48 -20.17
CA PRO A 206 8.21 -9.11 -19.96
C PRO A 206 8.53 -8.58 -18.56
N MET A 207 8.41 -9.42 -17.52
CA MET A 207 8.73 -9.04 -16.15
C MET A 207 10.23 -8.74 -15.99
N VAL A 208 11.09 -9.63 -16.47
CA VAL A 208 12.55 -9.44 -16.45
C VAL A 208 12.93 -8.15 -17.18
N LYS A 209 12.37 -7.92 -18.38
CA LYS A 209 12.62 -6.68 -19.14
C LYS A 209 12.18 -5.45 -18.35
N HIS A 210 11.01 -5.49 -17.70
CA HIS A 210 10.52 -4.40 -16.88
C HIS A 210 11.46 -4.11 -15.71
N VAL A 211 11.82 -5.12 -14.90
CA VAL A 211 12.72 -4.96 -13.75
C VAL A 211 14.08 -4.43 -14.18
N GLN A 212 14.62 -4.90 -15.31
CA GLN A 212 15.87 -4.40 -15.84
C GLN A 212 15.76 -2.96 -16.36
N SER A 213 14.68 -2.57 -17.05
CA SER A 213 14.56 -1.21 -17.63
C SER A 213 14.22 -0.15 -16.59
N GLU A 214 13.19 -0.39 -15.78
CA GLU A 214 12.55 0.63 -14.96
C GLU A 214 13.05 0.63 -13.51
N TYR A 215 13.23 -0.55 -12.91
CA TYR A 215 13.62 -0.64 -11.49
C TYR A 215 15.08 -0.21 -11.24
N ARG A 216 15.98 -0.37 -12.23
CA ARG A 216 17.34 0.18 -12.17
C ARG A 216 17.39 1.71 -12.00
N HIS A 217 16.37 2.42 -12.49
CA HIS A 217 16.29 3.88 -12.40
C HIS A 217 15.69 4.35 -11.06
N PHE A 218 14.86 3.52 -10.42
CA PHE A 218 14.25 3.83 -9.12
C PHE A 218 15.18 3.55 -7.93
N VAL A 219 16.03 2.52 -8.00
CA VAL A 219 16.97 2.16 -6.91
C VAL A 219 18.27 2.99 -6.95
N LYS A 220 18.61 3.60 -8.10
CA LYS A 220 19.73 4.55 -8.22
C LYS A 220 19.18 5.91 -8.66
N GLY A 221 18.87 6.78 -7.70
CA GLY A 221 18.20 8.06 -7.93
C GLY A 221 18.77 8.94 -9.04
N VAL A 222 18.31 8.74 -10.27
CA VAL A 222 18.47 9.64 -11.42
C VAL A 222 17.20 9.51 -12.26
N GLY A 223 16.31 10.49 -12.17
CA GLY A 223 15.09 10.55 -12.99
C GLY A 223 15.42 10.85 -14.46
N PRO A 224 14.64 10.34 -15.44
CA PRO A 224 14.76 10.79 -16.81
C PRO A 224 14.01 12.10 -17.03
N LYS A 225 14.75 13.12 -17.46
CA LYS A 225 14.23 14.20 -18.30
C LYS A 225 13.76 13.59 -19.63
N ASP A 226 12.70 14.15 -20.19
CA ASP A 226 12.03 13.77 -21.45
C ASP A 226 10.99 12.64 -21.39
N ALA A 227 9.76 13.03 -21.07
CA ALA A 227 8.56 12.34 -21.57
C ALA A 227 7.40 13.34 -21.76
N SER A 228 7.60 14.33 -22.64
CA SER A 228 6.46 14.99 -23.30
C SER A 228 5.93 14.07 -24.39
N SER A 229 4.61 13.82 -24.36
CA SER A 229 3.81 13.04 -25.33
C SER A 229 3.66 11.54 -25.03
N ARG A 230 2.64 11.23 -24.23
CA ARG A 230 1.55 10.30 -24.60
C ARG A 230 0.43 10.41 -23.57
N SER A 231 -0.63 11.11 -23.99
CA SER A 231 -1.89 11.25 -23.29
C SER A 231 -2.72 9.96 -23.35
N ASN A 232 -3.39 9.68 -22.23
CA ASN A 232 -4.54 8.77 -22.02
C ASN A 232 -4.27 7.28 -21.81
N LEU A 233 -3.44 6.94 -20.81
CA LEU A 233 -3.30 5.57 -20.30
C LEU A 233 -2.98 5.50 -18.79
N PHE A 234 -3.37 6.55 -18.05
CA PHE A 234 -3.03 6.72 -16.64
C PHE A 234 -4.21 7.35 -15.88
N GLU A 235 -5.22 6.56 -15.54
CA GLU A 235 -6.11 6.91 -14.43
C GLU A 235 -5.55 6.41 -13.08
N ASP A 236 -4.74 5.33 -13.07
CA ASP A 236 -4.13 4.79 -11.83
C ASP A 236 -2.73 5.34 -11.49
N ALA A 237 -2.13 6.21 -12.31
CA ALA A 237 -0.91 6.95 -11.92
C ALA A 237 -1.20 8.14 -10.99
N HIS A 238 -2.48 8.41 -10.70
CA HIS A 238 -2.85 9.44 -9.74
C HIS A 238 -2.25 9.14 -8.36
N PHE A 239 -2.28 7.89 -7.87
CA PHE A 239 -1.82 7.54 -6.53
C PHE A 239 -0.33 7.88 -6.27
N ALA A 240 0.57 7.54 -7.19
CA ALA A 240 2.00 7.89 -7.08
C ALA A 240 2.26 9.39 -7.29
N LYS A 241 1.48 10.06 -8.16
CA LYS A 241 1.59 11.50 -8.41
C LYS A 241 1.11 12.32 -7.21
N ILE A 242 0.08 11.85 -6.53
CA ILE A 242 -0.50 12.46 -5.32
C ILE A 242 0.50 12.40 -4.15
N ASP A 243 1.14 11.25 -3.91
CA ASP A 243 2.17 11.16 -2.86
C ASP A 243 3.47 11.87 -3.29
N ALA A 244 3.81 11.90 -4.58
CA ALA A 244 4.92 12.70 -5.07
C ALA A 244 4.66 14.21 -4.91
N GLU A 245 3.40 14.65 -5.01
CA GLU A 245 2.99 16.02 -4.69
C GLU A 245 3.25 16.35 -3.21
N LEU A 246 3.06 15.38 -2.31
CA LEU A 246 3.36 15.51 -0.88
C LEU A 246 4.71 14.88 -0.49
N ALA A 247 5.62 14.62 -1.42
CA ALA A 247 6.89 14.00 -1.05
C ALA A 247 7.69 14.99 -0.18
N PRO A 248 8.29 14.53 0.94
CA PRO A 248 9.19 15.35 1.72
C PRO A 248 10.30 15.92 0.82
N PRO A 249 10.74 17.18 1.03
CA PRO A 249 11.85 17.74 0.28
C PRO A 249 13.09 16.83 0.35
N ALA A 250 13.79 16.66 -0.78
CA ALA A 250 14.96 15.78 -0.88
C ALA A 250 16.22 16.30 -0.15
N VAL A 251 16.07 17.33 0.67
CA VAL A 251 17.16 17.96 1.43
C VAL A 251 17.33 17.19 2.73
N THR A 252 18.50 16.62 2.94
CA THR A 252 18.86 15.99 4.21
C THR A 252 18.97 17.07 5.28
N VAL A 253 17.98 17.14 6.16
CA VAL A 253 18.04 18.01 7.36
C VAL A 253 18.93 17.35 8.40
N THR A 254 19.69 18.16 9.14
CA THR A 254 20.53 17.65 10.24
C THR A 254 19.61 17.09 11.32
N GLU A 255 19.88 15.89 11.83
CA GLU A 255 19.07 15.30 12.88
C GLU A 255 19.08 16.17 14.15
N ASN A 256 17.90 16.42 14.72
CA ASN A 256 17.74 17.02 16.03
C ASN A 256 17.56 15.91 17.08
N PRO A 257 18.59 15.57 17.88
CA PRO A 257 18.51 14.49 18.86
C PRO A 257 17.45 14.70 19.95
N ASP A 258 17.01 15.95 20.13
CA ASP A 258 16.02 16.38 21.12
C ASP A 258 14.60 16.50 20.54
N ALA A 259 14.41 16.05 19.28
CA ALA A 259 13.09 15.96 18.66
C ALA A 259 12.47 14.56 18.86
N TYR A 260 11.23 14.51 19.36
CA TYR A 260 10.50 13.28 19.69
C TYR A 260 9.11 13.31 19.10
N ALA A 261 8.63 12.16 18.61
CA ALA A 261 7.30 12.09 18.05
C ALA A 261 6.51 10.82 18.37
N LEU A 262 5.20 10.99 18.45
CA LEU A 262 4.23 9.90 18.52
C LEU A 262 3.21 10.07 17.40
N VAL A 263 3.21 9.14 16.47
CA VAL A 263 2.35 9.14 15.30
C VAL A 263 1.39 7.96 15.40
N ILE A 264 0.10 8.24 15.41
CA ILE A 264 -0.96 7.23 15.57
C ILE A 264 -1.90 7.32 14.37
N GLY A 265 -2.07 6.20 13.65
CA GLY A 265 -3.01 6.09 12.53
C GLY A 265 -3.90 4.87 12.68
N LEU A 266 -5.20 5.06 12.84
CA LEU A 266 -6.16 3.99 13.01
C LEU A 266 -7.27 4.09 11.97
N GLU A 267 -7.18 3.21 10.98
CA GLU A 267 -8.11 3.12 9.84
C GLU A 267 -9.07 1.96 10.01
N HIS A 268 -8.54 0.79 10.39
CA HIS A 268 -9.32 -0.43 10.45
C HIS A 268 -9.89 -0.70 11.85
N TYR A 269 -11.13 -0.29 12.09
CA TYR A 269 -11.83 -0.58 13.35
C TYR A 269 -12.57 -1.92 13.29
N GLN A 270 -12.54 -2.67 14.39
CA GLN A 270 -13.28 -3.93 14.50
C GLN A 270 -14.81 -3.72 14.55
N ARG A 271 -15.27 -2.66 15.23
CA ARG A 271 -16.69 -2.47 15.60
C ARG A 271 -17.28 -1.16 15.05
N PHE A 272 -16.48 -0.33 14.41
CA PHE A 272 -16.85 1.00 13.93
C PHE A 272 -16.58 1.12 12.43
N PRO A 273 -17.14 2.14 11.75
CA PRO A 273 -16.75 2.48 10.39
C PRO A 273 -15.23 2.61 10.27
N GLN A 274 -14.71 2.37 9.07
CA GLN A 274 -13.30 2.58 8.81
C GLN A 274 -13.01 4.08 8.66
N VAL A 275 -11.79 4.49 8.93
CA VAL A 275 -11.33 5.87 8.73
C VAL A 275 -10.38 5.91 7.55
N ASP A 276 -10.94 6.15 6.36
CA ASP A 276 -10.18 6.11 5.11
C ASP A 276 -8.89 6.94 5.20
N TYR A 277 -7.81 6.29 4.76
CA TYR A 277 -6.47 6.86 4.60
C TYR A 277 -5.72 7.18 5.90
N ALA A 278 -6.24 6.89 7.10
CA ALA A 278 -5.53 7.19 8.35
C ALA A 278 -4.16 6.47 8.46
N ILE A 279 -4.02 5.26 7.92
CA ILE A 279 -2.71 4.57 7.88
C ILE A 279 -1.77 5.30 6.92
N ARG A 280 -2.27 5.65 5.72
CA ARG A 280 -1.47 6.34 4.70
C ARG A 280 -0.99 7.70 5.21
N ASP A 281 -1.91 8.46 5.81
CA ASP A 281 -1.66 9.75 6.42
C ASP A 281 -0.59 9.65 7.53
N SER A 282 -0.74 8.71 8.46
CA SER A 282 0.25 8.51 9.54
C SER A 282 1.63 8.05 9.03
N ALA A 283 1.69 7.24 7.98
CA ALA A 283 2.96 6.88 7.34
C ALA A 283 3.63 8.11 6.68
N LEU A 284 2.85 8.97 6.01
CA LEU A 284 3.37 10.22 5.44
C LEU A 284 3.91 11.16 6.51
N VAL A 285 3.20 11.30 7.65
CA VAL A 285 3.64 12.10 8.80
C VAL A 285 5.00 11.62 9.29
N TYR A 286 5.15 10.31 9.49
CA TYR A 286 6.41 9.70 9.92
C TYR A 286 7.56 10.06 8.96
N GLU A 287 7.33 9.94 7.66
CA GLU A 287 8.32 10.26 6.63
C GLU A 287 8.73 11.73 6.64
N TYR A 288 7.77 12.66 6.80
CA TYR A 288 8.07 14.10 6.91
C TYR A 288 8.90 14.42 8.15
N LEU A 289 8.51 13.90 9.31
CA LEU A 289 9.23 14.12 10.57
C LEU A 289 10.67 13.65 10.44
N HIS A 290 10.88 12.44 9.91
CA HIS A 290 12.21 11.88 9.79
C HIS A 290 13.05 12.57 8.71
N LYS A 291 12.53 12.70 7.48
CA LYS A 291 13.33 13.13 6.32
C LYS A 291 13.44 14.64 6.18
N ALA A 292 12.38 15.38 6.51
CA ALA A 292 12.30 16.82 6.29
C ALA A 292 12.42 17.66 7.56
N MET A 293 12.16 17.09 8.75
CA MET A 293 12.26 17.82 10.01
C MET A 293 13.41 17.33 10.91
N GLY A 294 14.16 16.32 10.48
CA GLY A 294 15.33 15.84 11.22
C GLY A 294 15.01 15.09 12.50
N PHE A 295 13.79 14.56 12.68
CA PHE A 295 13.47 13.73 13.83
C PHE A 295 14.22 12.39 13.71
N PRO A 296 15.05 12.00 14.69
CA PRO A 296 15.76 10.73 14.65
C PRO A 296 14.75 9.59 14.67
N GLN A 297 14.90 8.60 13.79
CA GLN A 297 13.96 7.48 13.67
C GLN A 297 13.68 6.79 15.02
N LYS A 298 14.72 6.63 15.86
CA LYS A 298 14.63 6.05 17.21
C LYS A 298 13.75 6.84 18.20
N ASN A 299 13.50 8.11 17.92
CA ASN A 299 12.71 9.02 18.74
C ASN A 299 11.26 9.15 18.22
N ILE A 300 10.90 8.43 17.15
CA ILE A 300 9.55 8.42 16.57
C ILE A 300 8.90 7.08 16.86
N ALA A 301 7.76 7.08 17.56
CA ALA A 301 6.90 5.91 17.66
C ALA A 301 5.76 6.03 16.64
N LEU A 302 5.62 5.03 15.77
CA LEU A 302 4.48 4.85 14.89
C LEU A 302 3.61 3.71 15.43
N LEU A 303 2.33 3.97 15.67
CA LEU A 303 1.34 2.95 16.01
C LEU A 303 0.24 2.93 14.95
N GLN A 304 -0.06 1.77 14.39
CA GLN A 304 -1.10 1.62 13.38
C GLN A 304 -2.11 0.52 13.70
N ASP A 305 -3.37 0.73 13.30
CA ASP A 305 -4.47 -0.23 13.42
C ASP A 305 -4.57 -0.98 14.76
N ASN A 306 -4.41 -2.30 14.74
CA ASN A 306 -4.58 -3.17 15.90
C ASN A 306 -3.56 -2.91 17.02
N GLU A 307 -2.48 -2.18 16.74
CA GLU A 307 -1.55 -1.69 17.76
C GLU A 307 -2.11 -0.52 18.56
N VAL A 308 -3.07 0.24 18.00
CA VAL A 308 -3.69 1.42 18.62
C VAL A 308 -4.75 1.00 19.63
N THR A 309 -4.35 0.20 20.61
CA THR A 309 -5.19 -0.14 21.77
C THR A 309 -5.08 0.95 22.84
N LEU A 310 -6.06 1.05 23.73
CA LEU A 310 -6.00 1.99 24.85
C LEU A 310 -4.75 1.78 25.70
N SER A 311 -4.36 0.51 25.89
CA SER A 311 -3.17 0.15 26.66
C SER A 311 -1.88 0.68 26.03
N GLN A 312 -1.75 0.56 24.70
CA GLN A 312 -0.60 1.05 23.96
C GLN A 312 -0.59 2.58 23.90
N MET A 313 -1.74 3.21 23.69
CA MET A 313 -1.84 4.68 23.75
C MET A 313 -1.38 5.21 25.11
N ARG A 314 -1.86 4.63 26.22
CA ARG A 314 -1.41 5.00 27.57
C ARG A 314 0.09 4.76 27.76
N ALA A 315 0.61 3.61 27.32
CA ALA A 315 2.03 3.29 27.42
C ALA A 315 2.90 4.28 26.64
N ARG A 316 2.47 4.71 25.46
CA ARG A 316 3.21 5.68 24.63
C ARG A 316 3.11 7.11 25.14
N ILE A 317 1.90 7.58 25.41
CA ILE A 317 1.62 8.97 25.80
C ILE A 317 2.07 9.26 27.23
N GLU A 318 1.78 8.36 28.18
CA GLU A 318 1.94 8.66 29.62
C GLU A 318 3.24 8.12 30.22
N LYS A 319 3.99 7.30 29.47
CA LYS A 319 5.25 6.69 29.94
C LYS A 319 6.39 6.89 28.97
N TRP A 320 6.30 6.32 27.77
CA TRP A 320 7.40 6.33 26.82
C TRP A 320 7.81 7.75 26.41
N LEU A 321 6.86 8.58 25.96
CA LEU A 321 7.15 9.93 25.50
C LEU A 321 7.72 10.82 26.63
N PRO A 322 7.10 10.90 27.83
CA PRO A 322 7.70 11.61 28.96
C PRO A 322 9.08 11.08 29.36
N SER A 323 9.32 9.76 29.29
CA SER A 323 10.62 9.18 29.64
C SER A 323 11.73 9.54 28.66
N LEU A 324 11.38 9.79 27.39
CA LEU A 324 12.34 10.23 26.37
C LEU A 324 12.64 11.73 26.48
N VAL A 325 11.60 12.54 26.71
CA VAL A 325 11.75 14.00 26.88
C VAL A 325 12.51 14.31 28.17
N GLY A 326 12.21 13.62 29.27
CA GLY A 326 12.81 13.87 30.57
C GLY A 326 12.63 15.33 31.02
N ASP A 327 13.71 15.93 31.52
CA ASP A 327 13.76 17.33 31.94
C ASP A 327 14.47 18.22 30.88
N ASN A 328 14.38 17.89 29.59
CA ASN A 328 15.10 18.59 28.52
C ASN A 328 14.33 19.81 27.99
N PRO A 329 14.64 21.05 28.44
CA PRO A 329 13.88 22.24 28.07
C PRO A 329 13.94 22.60 26.59
N GLU A 330 14.89 22.05 25.83
CA GLU A 330 15.04 22.28 24.40
C GLU A 330 14.28 21.25 23.55
N ALA A 331 13.62 20.27 24.17
CA ALA A 331 12.94 19.22 23.45
C ALA A 331 11.79 19.75 22.57
N GLU A 332 11.67 19.19 21.37
CA GLU A 332 10.57 19.43 20.45
C GLU A 332 9.73 18.16 20.34
N VAL A 333 8.43 18.29 20.57
CA VAL A 333 7.52 17.13 20.60
C VAL A 333 6.45 17.28 19.55
N PHE A 334 6.26 16.26 18.73
CA PHE A 334 5.20 16.21 17.72
C PHE A 334 4.28 15.00 17.94
N VAL A 335 2.98 15.24 18.08
CA VAL A 335 1.99 14.17 18.24
C VAL A 335 0.96 14.25 17.12
N TYR A 336 0.78 13.17 16.38
CA TYR A 336 -0.24 13.04 15.33
C TYR A 336 -1.22 11.94 15.70
N TYR A 337 -2.52 12.21 15.52
CA TYR A 337 -3.57 11.21 15.58
C TYR A 337 -4.50 11.34 14.38
N GLY A 338 -4.57 10.29 13.56
CA GLY A 338 -5.58 10.10 12.53
C GLY A 338 -6.50 8.94 12.91
N GLY A 339 -7.79 9.19 13.06
CA GLY A 339 -8.74 8.18 13.54
C GLY A 339 -10.08 8.77 14.00
N HIS A 340 -10.83 7.98 14.75
CA HIS A 340 -12.14 8.37 15.26
C HIS A 340 -12.03 9.20 16.53
N GLY A 341 -12.74 10.32 16.55
CA GLY A 341 -13.05 11.07 17.77
C GLY A 341 -14.51 10.85 18.17
N THR A 342 -14.81 11.08 19.44
CA THR A 342 -16.19 11.08 19.93
C THR A 342 -16.33 11.96 21.16
N THR A 343 -17.58 12.29 21.50
CA THR A 343 -17.94 13.02 22.72
C THR A 343 -18.93 12.19 23.53
N ASP A 344 -18.69 12.13 24.84
CA ASP A 344 -19.68 11.57 25.76
C ASP A 344 -20.71 12.65 26.10
N VAL A 345 -21.96 12.38 25.74
CA VAL A 345 -23.12 13.25 26.00
C VAL A 345 -23.41 13.42 27.50
N HIS A 346 -23.01 12.47 28.34
CA HIS A 346 -23.25 12.52 29.78
C HIS A 346 -22.17 13.31 30.51
N SER A 347 -20.89 13.01 30.23
CA SER A 347 -19.78 13.69 30.90
C SER A 347 -19.40 15.01 30.24
N SER A 348 -19.89 15.31 29.04
CA SER A 348 -19.42 16.45 28.24
C SER A 348 -17.89 16.42 28.12
N LYS A 349 -17.34 15.28 27.69
CA LYS A 349 -15.91 15.11 27.43
C LYS A 349 -15.66 14.55 26.04
N ALA A 350 -14.54 14.94 25.44
CA ALA A 350 -14.07 14.42 24.16
C ALA A 350 -13.03 13.31 24.35
N PHE A 351 -13.07 12.31 23.47
CA PHE A 351 -12.20 11.14 23.51
C PHE A 351 -11.66 10.81 22.12
N LEU A 352 -10.41 10.34 22.07
CA LEU A 352 -9.88 9.57 20.95
C LEU A 352 -10.34 8.12 21.11
N VAL A 353 -10.67 7.45 20.00
CA VAL A 353 -11.22 6.09 20.00
C VAL A 353 -10.13 5.09 19.59
N PRO A 354 -9.63 4.26 20.53
CA PRO A 354 -8.74 3.13 20.22
C PRO A 354 -9.43 2.00 19.44
N PHE A 355 -8.62 1.08 18.90
CA PHE A 355 -9.07 -0.13 18.21
C PHE A 355 -9.96 -1.02 19.07
N ASP A 356 -9.67 -1.11 20.37
CA ASP A 356 -10.36 -1.94 21.35
C ASP A 356 -11.47 -1.21 22.13
N ALA A 357 -11.84 0.00 21.72
CA ALA A 357 -12.84 0.81 22.41
C ALA A 357 -14.26 0.22 22.36
N ASP A 358 -15.04 0.51 23.39
CA ASP A 358 -16.48 0.24 23.47
C ASP A 358 -17.22 1.56 23.75
N LEU A 359 -18.04 2.01 22.79
CA LEU A 359 -18.78 3.27 22.94
C LEU A 359 -19.79 3.25 24.09
N SER A 360 -20.11 2.08 24.65
CA SER A 360 -20.96 1.96 25.84
C SER A 360 -20.21 2.27 27.13
N PHE A 361 -18.88 2.22 27.09
CA PHE A 361 -17.95 2.39 28.21
C PHE A 361 -16.82 3.35 27.80
N LEU A 362 -17.18 4.52 27.25
CA LEU A 362 -16.21 5.48 26.70
C LEU A 362 -15.19 5.94 27.74
N ALA A 363 -15.62 6.24 28.95
CA ALA A 363 -14.73 6.72 30.01
C ALA A 363 -13.65 5.69 30.37
N GLU A 364 -13.95 4.39 30.24
CA GLU A 364 -13.07 3.29 30.57
C GLU A 364 -12.19 2.83 29.39
N THR A 365 -12.75 2.89 28.17
CA THR A 365 -12.19 2.23 26.98
C THR A 365 -11.68 3.19 25.90
N ALA A 366 -11.94 4.50 26.01
CA ALA A 366 -11.42 5.52 25.12
C ALA A 366 -10.38 6.42 25.81
N TYR A 367 -9.58 7.16 25.03
CA TYR A 367 -8.53 8.03 25.57
C TYR A 367 -9.02 9.48 25.70
N PRO A 368 -9.10 10.06 26.92
CA PRO A 368 -9.63 11.41 27.12
C PRO A 368 -8.72 12.51 26.54
N ILE A 369 -9.30 13.48 25.83
CA ILE A 369 -8.55 14.61 25.25
C ILE A 369 -8.02 15.57 26.32
N ASP A 370 -8.79 15.82 27.37
CA ASP A 370 -8.35 16.66 28.50
C ASP A 370 -7.08 16.09 29.13
N LYS A 371 -7.03 14.78 29.34
CA LYS A 371 -5.86 14.05 29.83
C LYS A 371 -4.68 14.11 28.85
N LEU A 372 -4.94 14.05 27.54
CA LEU A 372 -3.90 14.23 26.52
C LEU A 372 -3.24 15.60 26.65
N TYR A 373 -4.04 16.67 26.69
CA TYR A 373 -3.52 18.03 26.76
C TYR A 373 -2.81 18.32 28.08
N GLU A 374 -3.35 17.83 29.20
CA GLU A 374 -2.71 17.93 30.51
C GLU A 374 -1.34 17.23 30.51
N GLY A 375 -1.28 15.98 30.08
CA GLY A 375 -0.04 15.19 30.09
C GLY A 375 1.02 15.75 29.16
N LEU A 376 0.64 16.17 27.95
CA LEU A 376 1.56 16.77 26.99
C LEU A 376 2.01 18.18 27.41
N GLY A 377 1.13 18.98 27.99
CA GLY A 377 1.46 20.32 28.50
C GLY A 377 2.37 20.33 29.73
N GLN A 378 2.52 19.19 30.42
CA GLN A 378 3.44 19.01 31.55
C GLN A 378 4.84 18.58 31.12
N LEU A 379 5.05 18.23 29.85
CA LEU A 379 6.38 17.89 29.35
C LEU A 379 7.29 19.12 29.47
N ALA A 380 8.52 18.90 29.94
CA ALA A 380 9.56 19.91 30.01
C ALA A 380 10.12 20.23 28.60
N ALA A 381 9.27 20.38 27.60
CA ALA A 381 9.63 20.61 26.20
C ALA A 381 9.45 22.09 25.84
N LYS A 382 10.31 22.59 24.95
CA LYS A 382 10.23 23.95 24.38
C LYS A 382 8.90 24.15 23.66
N GLN A 383 8.53 23.19 22.83
CA GLN A 383 7.32 23.21 22.04
C GLN A 383 6.75 21.79 21.89
N VAL A 384 5.44 21.69 22.06
CA VAL A 384 4.65 20.49 21.80
C VAL A 384 3.61 20.85 20.75
N THR A 385 3.64 20.18 19.62
CA THR A 385 2.67 20.34 18.53
C THR A 385 1.82 19.09 18.42
N VAL A 386 0.50 19.25 18.50
CA VAL A 386 -0.46 18.15 18.36
C VAL A 386 -1.30 18.38 17.12
N VAL A 387 -1.47 17.34 16.31
CA VAL A 387 -2.26 17.38 15.09
C VAL A 387 -3.32 16.28 15.17
N LEU A 388 -4.58 16.67 15.29
CA LEU A 388 -5.73 15.76 15.43
C LEU A 388 -6.56 15.76 14.15
N ASP A 389 -6.39 14.73 13.33
CA ASP A 389 -7.24 14.50 12.15
C ASP A 389 -8.39 13.54 12.46
N SER A 390 -9.32 14.04 13.29
CA SER A 390 -10.49 13.34 13.79
C SER A 390 -11.69 14.28 13.92
N CYS A 391 -12.91 13.73 13.93
CA CYS A 391 -14.13 14.50 14.21
C CYS A 391 -14.61 14.25 15.65
N PHE A 392 -15.08 15.29 16.33
CA PHE A 392 -15.68 15.17 17.68
C PHE A 392 -17.17 15.50 17.71
N SER A 393 -17.78 15.74 16.55
CA SER A 393 -19.17 16.18 16.40
C SER A 393 -20.21 15.08 16.59
N GLY A 394 -19.80 13.82 16.50
CA GLY A 394 -20.67 12.65 16.46
C GLY A 394 -21.68 12.64 15.30
N ALA A 395 -21.46 13.50 14.29
CA ALA A 395 -22.33 13.67 13.13
C ALA A 395 -21.94 12.78 11.92
N GLY A 396 -21.00 11.84 12.10
CA GLY A 396 -20.46 10.97 11.04
C GLY A 396 -19.08 11.38 10.53
N GLY A 397 -18.62 10.74 9.44
CA GLY A 397 -17.25 10.85 8.91
C GLY A 397 -16.24 10.21 9.88
N ARG A 398 -15.21 10.96 10.30
CA ARG A 398 -14.28 10.51 11.34
C ARG A 398 -14.82 10.63 12.78
N SER A 399 -16.16 10.66 12.99
CA SER A 399 -16.80 10.61 14.32
C SER A 399 -17.69 9.39 14.49
N VAL A 400 -17.72 8.82 15.69
CA VAL A 400 -18.58 7.67 16.02
C VAL A 400 -19.50 7.96 17.21
N MET A 401 -20.69 7.37 17.19
CA MET A 401 -21.71 7.46 18.25
C MET A 401 -22.35 6.09 18.51
N LEU A 402 -22.95 5.94 19.71
CA LEU A 402 -23.73 4.77 20.09
C LEU A 402 -24.93 4.53 19.14
N LYS A 403 -25.20 3.27 18.82
CA LYS A 403 -26.31 2.88 17.94
C LYS A 403 -27.65 3.27 18.56
N GLY A 404 -28.41 4.12 17.86
CA GLY A 404 -29.71 4.64 18.33
C GLY A 404 -29.62 5.93 19.13
N ALA A 405 -28.40 6.44 19.41
CA ALA A 405 -28.23 7.81 19.86
C ALA A 405 -28.70 8.74 18.75
N ARG A 406 -29.58 9.69 19.08
CA ARG A 406 -29.86 10.80 18.18
C ARG A 406 -28.71 11.80 18.34
N PRO A 407 -28.17 12.38 17.26
CA PRO A 407 -27.28 13.53 17.38
C PRO A 407 -28.09 14.65 18.02
N MET A 408 -28.10 14.72 19.36
CA MET A 408 -28.59 15.89 20.04
C MET A 408 -27.56 16.99 19.81
N LEU A 409 -28.07 18.19 19.58
CA LEU A 409 -27.40 19.42 19.20
C LEU A 409 -26.41 19.93 20.28
N MET A 410 -25.53 19.08 20.79
CA MET A 410 -24.51 19.40 21.77
C MET A 410 -23.17 18.96 21.19
N SER A 411 -22.77 19.64 20.13
CA SER A 411 -21.35 19.76 19.81
C SER A 411 -20.63 20.34 21.02
N LEU A 412 -19.76 19.53 21.60
CA LEU A 412 -18.94 19.98 22.71
C LEU A 412 -17.64 20.55 22.15
N ASP A 413 -17.33 21.79 22.50
CA ASP A 413 -16.01 22.35 22.21
C ASP A 413 -14.93 21.51 22.90
N LEU A 414 -13.80 21.35 22.22
CA LEU A 414 -12.65 20.68 22.80
C LEU A 414 -12.16 21.46 24.02
N PRO A 415 -11.59 20.76 25.04
CA PRO A 415 -11.10 21.44 26.23
C PRO A 415 -10.01 22.47 25.86
N PRO A 416 -9.96 23.63 26.54
CA PRO A 416 -8.97 24.65 26.24
C PRO A 416 -7.55 24.16 26.55
N VAL A 417 -6.59 24.58 25.73
CA VAL A 417 -5.16 24.34 25.97
C VAL A 417 -4.64 25.42 26.91
N GLN A 418 -4.26 25.01 28.13
CA GLN A 418 -3.83 25.94 29.18
C GLN A 418 -2.31 26.13 29.24
N SER A 419 -1.52 25.15 28.81
CA SER A 419 -0.06 25.24 28.85
C SER A 419 0.49 26.16 27.77
N SER A 420 1.61 26.83 28.06
CA SER A 420 2.25 27.80 27.17
C SER A 420 2.98 27.16 25.99
N ASN A 421 3.53 25.96 26.19
CA ASN A 421 4.33 25.22 25.22
C ASN A 421 3.51 24.30 24.30
N LEU A 422 2.19 24.18 24.48
CA LEU A 422 1.34 23.28 23.69
C LEU A 422 0.54 24.05 22.65
N VAL A 423 0.56 23.57 21.42
CA VAL A 423 -0.28 24.01 20.31
C VAL A 423 -0.96 22.81 19.67
N VAL A 424 -2.26 22.93 19.40
CA VAL A 424 -3.07 21.86 18.84
C VAL A 424 -3.77 22.33 17.56
N PHE A 425 -3.54 21.62 16.47
CA PHE A 425 -4.34 21.73 15.25
C PHE A 425 -5.40 20.62 15.24
N THR A 426 -6.63 20.97 14.90
CA THR A 426 -7.71 19.98 14.75
C THR A 426 -8.38 20.12 13.40
N ALA A 427 -8.74 19.00 12.79
CA ALA A 427 -9.24 18.97 11.43
C ALA A 427 -10.62 19.61 11.23
N SER A 428 -11.42 19.71 12.28
CA SER A 428 -12.79 20.21 12.22
C SER A 428 -13.22 20.79 13.55
N GLY A 429 -14.13 21.76 13.52
CA GLY A 429 -14.80 22.26 14.72
C GLY A 429 -15.74 21.23 15.33
N ALA A 430 -16.20 21.50 16.55
CA ALA A 430 -17.04 20.59 17.33
C ALA A 430 -18.37 20.18 16.66
N LYS A 431 -18.83 20.92 15.65
CA LYS A 431 -20.10 20.67 14.91
C LYS A 431 -19.90 20.02 13.54
N GLU A 432 -18.66 19.80 13.13
CA GLU A 432 -18.31 19.60 11.73
C GLU A 432 -17.74 18.19 11.49
N ILE A 433 -17.63 17.84 10.22
CA ILE A 433 -17.12 16.54 9.79
C ILE A 433 -15.73 16.73 9.17
N SER A 434 -14.68 16.18 9.79
CA SER A 434 -13.44 15.83 9.10
C SER A 434 -13.69 14.80 8.00
N SER A 435 -13.39 15.21 6.78
CA SER A 435 -13.66 14.47 5.55
C SER A 435 -12.42 13.77 5.02
N ALA A 436 -12.62 12.59 4.42
CA ALA A 436 -11.66 12.03 3.47
C ALA A 436 -11.67 12.87 2.17
N TYR A 437 -10.52 12.94 1.50
CA TYR A 437 -10.35 13.57 0.20
C TYR A 437 -10.02 12.49 -0.83
N GLU A 438 -11.06 11.85 -1.38
CA GLU A 438 -10.95 10.67 -2.26
C GLU A 438 -10.00 10.90 -3.45
N GLU A 439 -10.13 12.05 -4.13
CA GLU A 439 -9.28 12.43 -5.27
C GLU A 439 -7.78 12.51 -4.93
N LYS A 440 -7.47 12.76 -3.64
CA LYS A 440 -6.11 12.83 -3.11
C LYS A 440 -5.78 11.64 -2.22
N SER A 441 -6.71 10.73 -1.99
CA SER A 441 -6.54 9.54 -1.17
C SER A 441 -5.92 9.82 0.22
N HIS A 442 -6.28 10.94 0.84
CA HIS A 442 -5.80 11.39 2.15
C HIS A 442 -6.96 11.93 2.96
N GLY A 443 -6.79 12.13 4.27
CA GLY A 443 -7.65 13.05 5.01
C GLY A 443 -7.58 14.46 4.41
N LEU A 444 -8.71 15.13 4.21
CA LEU A 444 -8.75 16.47 3.60
C LEU A 444 -7.87 17.46 4.38
N PHE A 445 -7.93 17.38 5.70
CA PHE A 445 -7.09 18.18 6.57
C PHE A 445 -5.61 17.79 6.47
N THR A 446 -5.29 16.49 6.59
CA THR A 446 -3.89 16.03 6.51
C THR A 446 -3.24 16.41 5.17
N TYR A 447 -3.97 16.28 4.06
CA TYR A 447 -3.50 16.67 2.73
C TYR A 447 -3.04 18.13 2.68
N TYR A 448 -3.90 19.08 3.08
CA TYR A 448 -3.54 20.50 3.06
C TYR A 448 -2.53 20.86 4.16
N PHE A 449 -2.51 20.14 5.28
CA PHE A 449 -1.50 20.32 6.31
C PHE A 449 -0.10 20.09 5.74
N PHE A 450 0.11 18.99 5.01
CA PHE A 450 1.43 18.71 4.43
C PHE A 450 1.77 19.55 3.19
N LYS A 451 0.77 20.02 2.44
CA LYS A 451 1.00 21.07 1.44
C LYS A 451 1.58 22.34 2.06
N GLY A 452 0.97 22.78 3.18
CA GLY A 452 1.46 23.93 3.92
C GLY A 452 2.90 23.74 4.38
N MET A 453 3.19 22.60 5.04
CA MET A 453 4.53 22.25 5.52
C MET A 453 5.58 22.11 4.40
N LYS A 454 5.19 21.79 3.18
CA LYS A 454 6.08 21.75 2.03
C LYS A 454 6.56 23.15 1.59
N GLY A 455 5.95 24.20 2.12
CA GLY A 455 6.25 25.60 1.82
C GLY A 455 5.15 26.34 1.08
N GLU A 456 3.99 25.70 0.77
CA GLU A 456 2.87 26.44 0.17
C GLU A 456 2.22 27.42 1.19
N ALA A 457 2.46 27.22 2.48
CA ALA A 457 2.02 28.12 3.54
C ALA A 457 2.98 29.28 3.81
N ASP A 458 4.20 29.28 3.27
CA ASP A 458 5.19 30.37 3.44
C ASP A 458 4.72 31.61 2.66
N THR A 459 3.98 32.49 3.35
CA THR A 459 3.30 33.64 2.72
C THR A 459 4.19 34.86 2.65
N ASP A 460 5.14 35.01 3.58
CA ASP A 460 6.11 36.10 3.60
C ASP A 460 7.42 35.79 2.86
N GLN A 461 7.57 34.54 2.39
CA GLN A 461 8.68 34.02 1.59
C GLN A 461 10.02 34.06 2.34
N ASP A 462 10.00 33.89 3.65
CA ASP A 462 11.20 33.85 4.49
C ASP A 462 11.87 32.46 4.49
N GLY A 463 11.25 31.47 3.86
CA GLY A 463 11.74 30.09 3.74
C GLY A 463 11.37 29.21 4.93
N GLN A 464 10.57 29.70 5.87
CA GLN A 464 10.03 28.97 7.02
C GLN A 464 8.50 29.05 6.98
N VAL A 465 7.84 28.13 7.69
CA VAL A 465 6.38 28.14 7.83
C VAL A 465 6.06 28.29 9.30
N SER A 466 5.54 29.44 9.68
CA SER A 466 5.10 29.69 11.07
C SER A 466 3.80 28.95 11.40
N ILE A 467 3.51 28.77 12.68
CA ILE A 467 2.23 28.19 13.15
C ILE A 467 1.03 28.99 12.62
N GLN A 468 1.16 30.32 12.57
CA GLN A 468 0.10 31.21 12.09
C GLN A 468 -0.15 31.03 10.59
N GLU A 469 0.92 31.00 9.79
CA GLU A 469 0.84 30.75 8.36
C GLU A 469 0.26 29.38 8.04
N GLN A 470 0.76 28.35 8.72
CA GLN A 470 0.26 27.00 8.59
C GLN A 470 -1.25 26.94 8.89
N TYR A 471 -1.70 27.57 9.97
CA TYR A 471 -3.11 27.61 10.31
C TYR A 471 -3.95 28.34 9.26
N HIS A 472 -3.51 29.53 8.81
CA HIS A 472 -4.24 30.29 7.80
C HIS A 472 -4.34 29.53 6.48
N PHE A 473 -3.24 28.92 6.02
CA PHE A 473 -3.20 28.12 4.81
C PHE A 473 -4.16 26.94 4.89
N VAL A 474 -4.03 26.12 5.94
CA VAL A 474 -4.86 24.91 6.12
C VAL A 474 -6.32 25.27 6.28
N SER A 475 -6.63 26.26 7.11
CA SER A 475 -8.01 26.69 7.36
C SER A 475 -8.68 27.20 6.08
N HIS A 476 -7.98 28.01 5.27
CA HIS A 476 -8.51 28.50 4.00
C HIS A 476 -8.80 27.37 3.00
N HIS A 477 -7.82 26.49 2.77
CA HIS A 477 -7.94 25.46 1.75
C HIS A 477 -8.90 24.35 2.12
N VAL A 478 -8.89 23.90 3.39
CA VAL A 478 -9.83 22.88 3.88
C VAL A 478 -11.27 23.39 3.81
N GLN A 479 -11.54 24.63 4.25
CA GLN A 479 -12.89 25.21 4.16
C GLN A 479 -13.36 25.33 2.71
N THR A 480 -12.47 25.75 1.80
CA THR A 480 -12.79 25.90 0.38
C THR A 480 -13.13 24.56 -0.24
N ALA A 481 -12.25 23.56 -0.09
CA ALA A 481 -12.46 22.22 -0.62
C ALA A 481 -13.67 21.52 0.02
N ALA A 482 -13.90 21.69 1.32
CA ALA A 482 -15.07 21.13 1.98
C ALA A 482 -16.38 21.69 1.42
N ARG A 483 -16.44 23.01 1.15
CA ARG A 483 -17.61 23.64 0.52
C ARG A 483 -17.87 23.12 -0.89
N GLU A 484 -16.82 22.86 -1.67
CA GLU A 484 -16.93 22.23 -2.99
C GLU A 484 -17.51 20.80 -2.88
N MET A 485 -17.25 20.11 -1.77
CA MET A 485 -17.84 18.81 -1.43
C MET A 485 -19.23 18.90 -0.78
N ASN A 486 -19.84 20.10 -0.71
CA ASN A 486 -21.09 20.37 0.01
C ASN A 486 -21.05 19.98 1.50
N ARG A 487 -19.91 20.21 2.14
CA ARG A 487 -19.68 19.96 3.58
C ARG A 487 -19.15 21.21 4.26
N ASP A 488 -19.32 21.26 5.58
CA ASP A 488 -18.68 22.25 6.44
C ASP A 488 -17.55 21.56 7.21
N GLN A 489 -16.34 22.10 7.07
CA GLN A 489 -15.14 21.68 7.80
C GLN A 489 -14.23 22.89 8.03
N GLN A 490 -14.09 23.30 9.28
CA GLN A 490 -13.30 24.43 9.72
C GLN A 490 -12.22 23.97 10.71
N PRO A 491 -10.97 23.86 10.27
CA PRO A 491 -9.86 23.56 11.16
C PRO A 491 -9.74 24.57 12.31
N GLN A 492 -9.37 24.09 13.50
CA GLN A 492 -9.15 24.93 14.68
C GLN A 492 -7.70 24.88 15.13
N LEU A 493 -7.25 25.98 15.74
CA LEU A 493 -5.97 26.11 16.42
C LEU A 493 -6.22 26.40 17.91
N LEU A 494 -5.63 25.59 18.78
CA LEU A 494 -5.75 25.75 20.24
C LEU A 494 -4.36 25.95 20.88
N PRO A 495 -4.18 27.00 21.70
CA PRO A 495 -5.10 28.13 21.84
C PRO A 495 -5.19 28.93 20.53
N GLY A 496 -6.21 29.76 20.38
CA GLY A 496 -6.40 30.57 19.17
C GLY A 496 -5.24 31.56 18.93
N LEU A 497 -5.11 32.06 17.70
CA LEU A 497 -4.02 32.94 17.27
C LEU A 497 -3.78 34.14 18.19
N GLU A 498 -4.86 34.77 18.69
CA GLU A 498 -4.77 35.91 19.61
C GLU A 498 -3.95 35.57 20.87
N THR A 499 -4.12 34.36 21.39
CA THR A 499 -3.40 33.88 22.58
C THR A 499 -1.98 33.40 22.27
N LEU A 500 -1.67 33.05 21.02
CA LEU A 500 -0.32 32.65 20.60
C LEU A 500 0.59 33.87 20.39
N GLN A 501 0.06 34.98 19.86
CA GLN A 501 0.81 36.22 19.69
C GLN A 501 1.26 36.82 21.04
N ASP A 502 0.52 36.55 22.12
CA ASP A 502 0.89 36.92 23.48
C ASP A 502 2.00 36.06 24.09
N ARG A 503 2.40 34.95 23.43
CA ARG A 503 3.39 33.98 23.94
C ARG A 503 4.82 34.22 23.43
N GLY A 504 5.02 35.18 22.51
CA GLY A 504 6.33 35.64 22.05
C GLY A 504 6.85 34.89 20.83
#